data_AF-A0A445HWB9-F1
#
_entry.id   AF-A0A445HWB9-F1
#
_cell.length_a   1.000
_cell.length_b   1.000
_cell.length_c   1.000
_cell.angle_alpha   90.00
_cell.angle_beta   90.00
_cell.angle_gamma   90.00
#
_symmetry.space_group_name_H-M   'P 1'
#
loop_
_entity.id
_entity.type
_entity.pdbx_description
1 polymer ?
#
loop_
_entity_poly.entity_id
_entity_poly.type
_entity_poly.pdbx_seq_one_letter_code
_entity_poly.pdbx_strand_id
1 'polypeptide(L)'
;MTNKSNLQVAFSKRRSGVFKKASELSTLCDAEACLIIFSPSEKVFSFGHPNVDSVVHRYLIEVAPHVTQFMGVNLHEFNAQLTKFTTQLETEKKRASELKRLHKVVQTQWWRATPTNEMTILQLNEFKGALQQMKINTTRKSEMILIHNAINPTLFFANDNFLA
;
A
#
# COMPACT_ATOMS: atom_id res chain seq x y z
N MET A 1 8.76 20.79 -19.39
CA MET A 1 7.47 21.00 -18.70
C MET A 1 6.44 21.43 -19.73
N THR A 2 5.50 20.55 -20.08
CA THR A 2 4.41 20.86 -21.03
C THR A 2 3.47 21.90 -20.42
N ASN A 3 3.20 22.98 -21.15
CA ASN A 3 2.32 24.04 -20.68
C ASN A 3 0.87 23.52 -20.61
N LYS A 4 0.34 23.40 -19.39
CA LYS A 4 -1.01 22.87 -19.11
C LYS A 4 -2.12 23.65 -19.82
N SER A 5 -1.98 24.97 -19.98
CA SER A 5 -2.99 25.78 -20.67
C SER A 5 -3.02 25.49 -22.18
N ASN A 6 -1.85 25.34 -22.81
CA ASN A 6 -1.74 24.99 -24.23
C ASN A 6 -2.38 23.62 -24.51
N LEU A 7 -2.17 22.65 -23.62
CA LEU A 7 -2.81 21.33 -23.74
C LEU A 7 -4.33 21.40 -23.59
N GLN A 8 -4.84 22.22 -22.65
CA GLN A 8 -6.28 22.39 -22.46
C GLN A 8 -6.95 23.07 -23.66
N VAL A 9 -6.31 24.09 -24.23
CA VAL A 9 -6.78 24.77 -25.45
C VAL A 9 -6.75 23.80 -26.63
N ALA A 10 -5.66 23.06 -26.82
CA ALA A 10 -5.53 22.08 -27.88
C ALA A 10 -6.57 20.96 -27.76
N PHE A 11 -6.79 20.43 -26.55
CA PHE A 11 -7.83 19.43 -26.29
C PHE A 11 -9.21 19.97 -26.68
N SER A 12 -9.54 21.19 -26.25
CA SER A 12 -10.85 21.80 -26.52
C SER A 12 -11.09 21.99 -28.02
N LYS A 13 -10.10 22.51 -28.74
CA LYS A 13 -10.18 22.69 -30.21
C LYS A 13 -10.28 21.35 -30.94
N ARG A 14 -9.43 20.38 -30.60
CA ARG A 14 -9.44 19.05 -31.23
C ARG A 14 -10.75 18.30 -30.96
N ARG A 15 -11.22 18.30 -29.71
CA ARG A 15 -12.50 17.71 -29.33
C ARG A 15 -13.66 18.30 -30.14
N SER A 16 -13.73 19.63 -30.22
CA SER A 16 -14.75 20.31 -31.01
C SER A 16 -14.66 19.97 -32.50
N GLY A 17 -13.45 19.91 -33.06
CA GLY A 17 -13.24 19.53 -34.46
C GLY A 17 -13.66 18.09 -34.76
N VAL A 18 -13.33 17.16 -33.86
CA VAL A 18 -13.74 15.76 -33.95
C VAL A 18 -15.25 15.62 -33.89
N PHE A 19 -15.93 16.31 -32.96
CA PHE A 19 -17.38 16.29 -32.86
C PHE A 19 -18.06 16.88 -34.10
N LYS A 20 -17.52 17.95 -34.66
CA LYS A 20 -18.02 18.52 -35.91
C LYS A 20 -17.91 17.53 -37.06
N LYS A 21 -16.77 16.86 -37.20
CA LYS A 21 -16.57 15.85 -38.25
C LYS A 21 -17.45 14.63 -38.07
N ALA A 22 -17.65 14.17 -36.84
CA ALA A 22 -18.59 13.09 -36.54
C ALA A 22 -20.02 13.47 -36.92
N SER A 23 -20.44 14.70 -36.60
CA SER A 23 -21.77 15.23 -36.99
C SER A 23 -21.94 15.33 -38.51
N GLU A 24 -20.96 15.88 -39.21
CA GLU A 24 -20.95 15.95 -40.68
C GLU A 24 -21.05 14.55 -41.30
N LEU A 25 -20.24 13.59 -40.84
CA LEU A 25 -20.24 12.23 -41.37
C LEU A 25 -21.55 11.48 -41.05
N SER A 26 -22.05 11.56 -39.82
CA SER A 26 -23.33 10.96 -39.45
C SER A 26 -24.46 11.48 -40.31
N THR A 27 -24.49 12.79 -40.58
CA THR A 27 -25.54 13.39 -41.41
C THR A 27 -25.39 13.02 -42.89
N LEU A 28 -24.17 13.05 -43.45
CA LEU A 28 -23.92 12.78 -44.87
C LEU A 28 -24.14 11.32 -45.24
N CYS A 29 -23.83 10.41 -44.32
CA CYS A 29 -23.90 8.97 -44.57
C CYS A 29 -25.16 8.33 -43.95
N ASP A 30 -26.06 9.12 -43.35
CA ASP A 30 -27.18 8.62 -42.55
C ASP A 30 -26.74 7.55 -41.53
N ALA A 31 -25.60 7.82 -40.90
CA ALA A 31 -24.88 6.88 -40.06
C ALA A 31 -25.06 7.21 -38.59
N GLU A 32 -25.56 6.24 -37.84
CA GLU A 32 -25.67 6.36 -36.40
C GLU A 32 -24.30 6.15 -35.74
N ALA A 33 -23.86 7.13 -34.97
CA ALA A 33 -22.52 7.15 -34.40
C ALA A 33 -22.54 7.74 -33.00
N CYS A 34 -21.62 7.26 -32.15
CA CYS A 34 -21.38 7.79 -30.82
C CYS A 34 -19.88 7.92 -30.56
N LEU A 35 -19.47 9.05 -29.97
CA LEU A 35 -18.12 9.28 -29.49
C LEU A 35 -18.18 9.64 -28.00
N ILE A 36 -17.34 9.00 -27.19
CA ILE A 36 -17.16 9.28 -25.76
C ILE A 36 -15.68 9.60 -25.53
N ILE A 37 -15.38 10.78 -25.00
CA ILE A 37 -14.02 11.28 -24.79
C ILE A 37 -13.82 11.60 -23.30
N PHE A 38 -12.87 10.90 -22.68
CA PHE A 38 -12.38 11.19 -21.33
C PHE A 38 -11.19 12.13 -21.41
N SER A 39 -11.30 13.30 -20.79
CA SER A 39 -10.15 14.21 -20.69
C SER A 39 -9.16 13.72 -19.63
N PRO A 40 -7.89 14.18 -19.70
CA PRO A 40 -6.92 13.94 -18.62
C PRO A 40 -7.33 14.51 -17.25
N SER A 41 -8.37 15.36 -17.21
CA SER A 41 -8.97 15.88 -15.98
C SER A 41 -10.24 15.13 -15.59
N GLU A 42 -10.41 13.89 -16.07
CA GLU A 42 -11.52 12.97 -15.77
C GLU A 42 -12.92 13.47 -16.16
N LYS A 43 -13.00 14.60 -16.88
CA LYS A 43 -14.26 15.08 -17.45
C LYS A 43 -14.62 14.29 -18.71
N VAL A 44 -15.89 13.92 -18.79
CA VAL A 44 -16.49 13.20 -19.92
C VAL A 44 -17.14 14.16 -20.89
N PHE A 45 -16.93 13.92 -22.18
CA PHE A 45 -17.60 14.64 -23.26
C PHE A 45 -18.11 13.62 -24.28
N SER A 46 -19.33 13.82 -24.77
CA SER A 46 -19.94 12.88 -25.71
C SER A 46 -20.58 13.59 -26.89
N PHE A 47 -20.65 12.84 -28.00
CA PHE A 47 -21.45 13.13 -29.18
C PHE A 47 -22.24 11.87 -29.53
N GLY A 48 -23.48 12.03 -29.98
CA GLY A 48 -24.30 10.91 -30.44
C GLY A 48 -25.29 11.36 -31.50
N HIS A 49 -25.46 10.52 -32.52
CA HIS A 49 -26.48 10.65 -33.55
C HIS A 49 -27.20 9.30 -33.70
N PRO A 50 -28.53 9.22 -33.47
CA PRO A 50 -29.45 10.30 -33.13
C PRO A 50 -29.27 10.86 -31.70
N ASN A 51 -28.83 10.02 -30.75
CA ASN A 51 -28.40 10.42 -29.41
C ASN A 51 -27.44 9.37 -28.83
N VAL A 52 -26.74 9.70 -27.75
CA VAL A 52 -25.71 8.83 -27.15
C VAL A 52 -26.32 7.54 -26.61
N ASP A 53 -27.40 7.64 -25.83
CA ASP A 53 -27.96 6.50 -25.11
C ASP A 53 -28.51 5.44 -26.06
N SER A 54 -29.18 5.83 -27.14
CA SER A 54 -29.72 4.91 -28.14
C SER A 54 -28.61 4.12 -28.86
N VAL A 55 -27.52 4.80 -29.26
CA VAL A 55 -26.40 4.14 -29.93
C VAL A 55 -25.67 3.19 -28.98
N VAL A 56 -25.44 3.62 -27.73
CA VAL A 56 -24.81 2.79 -26.70
C VAL A 56 -25.67 1.58 -26.35
N HIS A 57 -26.97 1.77 -26.13
CA HIS A 57 -27.90 0.70 -25.79
C HIS A 57 -27.90 -0.40 -26.85
N ARG A 58 -27.99 0.00 -28.12
CA ARG A 58 -27.93 -0.93 -29.24
C ARG A 58 -26.60 -1.66 -29.35
N TYR A 59 -25.47 -0.95 -29.17
CA TYR A 59 -24.17 -1.59 -29.13
C TYR A 59 -24.11 -2.68 -28.04
N LEU A 60 -24.64 -2.40 -26.85
CA LEU A 60 -24.65 -3.34 -25.73
C LEU A 60 -25.54 -4.56 -25.97
N ILE A 61 -26.63 -4.41 -26.71
CA ILE A 61 -27.55 -5.52 -27.01
C ILE A 61 -27.08 -6.35 -28.21
N GLU A 62 -26.63 -5.69 -29.27
CA GLU A 62 -26.40 -6.35 -30.56
C GLU A 62 -24.95 -6.75 -30.78
N VAL A 63 -23.99 -5.98 -30.28
CA VAL A 63 -22.56 -6.14 -30.62
C VAL A 63 -21.75 -6.65 -29.45
N ALA A 64 -21.96 -6.11 -28.25
CA ALA A 64 -21.21 -6.48 -27.05
C ALA A 64 -21.26 -8.00 -26.75
N PRO A 65 -22.39 -8.73 -26.90
CA PRO A 65 -22.42 -10.16 -26.61
C PRO A 65 -21.46 -10.97 -27.51
N HIS A 66 -21.35 -10.60 -28.78
CA HIS A 66 -20.44 -11.26 -29.73
C HIS A 66 -18.98 -10.89 -29.49
N VAL A 67 -18.70 -9.63 -29.14
CA VAL A 67 -17.34 -9.19 -28.80
C VAL A 67 -16.88 -9.79 -27.47
N THR A 68 -17.75 -9.95 -26.48
CA THR A 68 -17.42 -10.61 -25.22
C THR A 68 -17.13 -12.10 -25.40
N GLN A 69 -17.62 -12.76 -26.44
CA GLN A 69 -17.27 -14.14 -26.70
C GLN A 69 -15.82 -14.28 -27.22
N PHE A 70 -15.35 -13.31 -28.01
CA PHE A 70 -13.98 -13.29 -28.54
C PHE A 70 -12.96 -12.68 -27.55
N MET A 71 -13.30 -11.58 -26.88
CA MET A 71 -12.44 -10.93 -25.89
C MET A 71 -12.54 -11.54 -24.48
N GLY A 72 -13.65 -12.20 -24.15
CA GLY A 72 -13.86 -12.82 -22.83
C GLY A 72 -12.88 -13.94 -22.53
N VAL A 73 -12.41 -14.65 -23.57
CA VAL A 73 -11.34 -15.65 -23.44
C VAL A 73 -10.04 -14.99 -22.96
N ASN A 74 -9.64 -13.86 -23.58
CA ASN A 74 -8.44 -13.12 -23.18
C ASN A 74 -8.60 -12.38 -21.84
N LEU A 75 -9.80 -11.87 -21.53
CA LEU A 75 -10.08 -11.16 -20.28
C LEU A 75 -10.07 -12.10 -19.06
N HIS A 76 -10.63 -13.30 -19.21
CA HIS A 76 -10.61 -14.31 -18.14
C HIS A 76 -9.18 -14.76 -17.83
N GLU A 77 -8.37 -15.00 -18.86
CA GLU A 77 -6.97 -15.36 -18.68
C GLU A 77 -6.16 -14.25 -18.02
N PHE A 78 -6.35 -13.00 -18.45
CA PHE A 78 -5.69 -11.85 -17.82
C PHE A 78 -6.10 -11.65 -16.36
N ASN A 79 -7.40 -11.77 -16.04
CA ASN A 79 -7.90 -11.69 -14.66
C ASN A 79 -7.36 -12.83 -13.78
N ALA A 80 -7.21 -14.04 -14.33
CA ALA A 80 -6.58 -15.15 -13.63
C ALA A 80 -5.10 -14.86 -13.32
N GLN A 81 -4.37 -14.26 -14.28
CA GLN A 81 -2.99 -13.81 -14.06
C GLN A 81 -2.91 -12.72 -12.99
N LEU A 82 -3.79 -11.73 -13.00
CA LEU A 82 -3.84 -10.69 -11.96
C LEU A 82 -4.12 -11.27 -10.57
N THR A 83 -5.04 -12.24 -10.48
CA THR A 83 -5.33 -12.94 -9.21
C THR A 83 -4.10 -13.72 -8.73
N LYS A 84 -3.35 -14.35 -9.64
CA LYS A 84 -2.09 -15.02 -9.31
C LYS A 84 -1.01 -14.05 -8.81
N PHE A 85 -0.83 -12.90 -9.46
CA PHE A 85 0.17 -11.92 -9.03
C PHE A 85 -0.18 -11.27 -7.70
N THR A 86 -1.46 -10.95 -7.48
CA THR A 86 -1.93 -10.36 -6.21
C THR A 86 -1.75 -11.35 -5.05
N THR A 87 -2.10 -12.61 -5.23
CA THR A 87 -1.86 -13.65 -4.21
C THR A 87 -0.38 -13.84 -3.90
N GLN A 88 0.50 -13.85 -4.92
CA GLN A 88 1.95 -13.90 -4.71
C GLN A 88 2.46 -12.69 -3.91
N LEU A 89 2.03 -11.48 -4.28
CA LEU A 89 2.42 -10.27 -3.58
C LEU A 89 1.99 -10.30 -2.11
N GLU A 90 0.78 -10.77 -1.82
CA GLU A 90 0.29 -10.89 -0.45
C GLU A 90 1.08 -11.95 0.35
N THR A 91 1.49 -13.05 -0.29
CA THR A 91 2.38 -14.02 0.37
C THR A 91 3.75 -13.44 0.68
N GLU A 92 4.34 -12.67 -0.25
CA GLU A 92 5.63 -12.00 -0.04
C GLU A 92 5.56 -10.92 1.04
N LYS A 93 4.47 -10.14 1.08
CA LYS A 93 4.23 -9.18 2.17
C LYS A 93 4.12 -9.87 3.53
N LYS A 94 3.43 -11.01 3.61
CA LYS A 94 3.35 -11.81 4.85
C LYS A 94 4.72 -12.33 5.26
N ARG A 95 5.51 -12.87 4.31
CA ARG A 95 6.89 -13.33 4.57
C ARG A 95 7.76 -12.20 5.09
N ALA A 96 7.71 -11.02 4.48
CA ALA A 96 8.46 -9.85 4.91
C ALA A 96 8.08 -9.39 6.32
N SER A 97 6.79 -9.41 6.67
CA SER A 97 6.30 -9.09 8.02
C SER A 97 6.78 -10.10 9.07
N GLU A 98 6.72 -11.40 8.78
CA GLU A 98 7.26 -12.44 9.67
C GLU A 98 8.77 -12.35 9.82
N LEU A 99 9.50 -12.09 8.73
CA LEU A 99 10.95 -11.91 8.78
C LEU A 99 11.34 -10.72 9.66
N LYS A 100 10.60 -9.60 9.57
CA LYS A 100 10.77 -8.45 10.47
C LYS A 100 10.50 -8.82 11.93
N ARG A 101 9.48 -9.64 12.19
CA ARG A 101 9.13 -10.12 13.54
C ARG A 101 10.23 -11.01 14.10
N LEU A 102 10.70 -12.00 13.33
CA LEU A 102 11.80 -12.88 13.71
C LEU A 102 13.09 -12.09 13.93
N HIS A 103 13.40 -11.13 13.07
CA HIS A 103 14.55 -10.25 13.25
C HIS A 103 14.47 -9.47 14.57
N LYS A 104 13.30 -8.97 14.96
CA LYS A 104 13.10 -8.31 16.27
C LYS A 104 13.28 -9.27 17.45
N VAL A 105 12.79 -10.50 17.35
CA VAL A 105 12.96 -11.52 18.40
C VAL A 105 14.44 -11.91 18.53
N VAL A 106 15.11 -12.18 17.40
CA VAL A 106 16.55 -12.45 17.38
C VAL A 106 17.30 -11.24 17.93
N GLN A 107 16.99 -10.00 17.53
CA GLN A 107 17.62 -8.79 18.07
C GLN A 107 17.42 -8.58 19.58
N THR A 108 16.37 -9.17 20.18
CA THR A 108 16.11 -9.08 21.62
C THR A 108 16.58 -10.30 22.41
N GLN A 109 16.98 -11.38 21.74
CA GLN A 109 17.40 -12.65 22.37
C GLN A 109 18.68 -13.23 21.77
N TRP A 110 19.40 -12.50 20.92
CA TRP A 110 20.56 -13.03 20.17
C TRP A 110 21.66 -13.52 21.11
N TRP A 111 21.86 -12.87 22.26
CA TRP A 111 22.79 -13.32 23.29
C TRP A 111 22.38 -14.61 24.01
N ARG A 112 21.14 -15.08 23.84
CA ARG A 112 20.66 -16.39 24.36
C ARG A 112 20.80 -17.52 23.34
N ALA A 113 20.89 -17.20 22.05
CA ALA A 113 20.83 -18.18 20.97
C ALA A 113 22.21 -18.67 20.51
N THR A 114 23.27 -17.87 20.70
CA THR A 114 24.63 -18.24 20.29
C THR A 114 25.52 -18.38 21.53
N PRO A 115 26.16 -19.54 21.76
CA PRO A 115 27.18 -19.69 22.78
C PRO A 115 28.31 -18.68 22.54
N THR A 116 28.91 -18.12 23.61
CA THR A 116 29.99 -17.13 23.50
C THR A 116 31.20 -17.61 22.69
N ASN A 117 31.38 -18.92 22.56
CA ASN A 117 32.49 -19.54 21.84
C ASN A 117 32.26 -19.59 20.31
N GLU A 118 31.04 -19.34 19.85
CA GLU A 118 30.66 -19.38 18.42
C GLU A 118 30.40 -17.98 17.84
N MET A 119 30.64 -16.92 18.63
CA MET A 119 30.45 -15.54 18.21
C MET A 119 31.68 -15.01 17.45
N THR A 120 31.44 -14.21 16.40
CA THR A 120 32.50 -13.44 15.74
C THR A 120 33.05 -12.37 16.70
N ILE A 121 34.33 -12.00 16.58
CA ILE A 121 34.97 -10.95 17.41
C ILE A 121 34.15 -9.64 17.46
N LEU A 122 33.55 -9.25 16.32
CA LEU A 122 32.68 -8.07 16.25
C LEU A 122 31.43 -8.21 17.13
N GLN A 123 30.74 -9.36 17.05
CA GLN A 123 29.57 -9.67 17.87
C GLN A 123 29.91 -9.75 19.37
N LEU A 124 31.09 -10.28 19.70
CA LEU A 124 31.56 -10.36 21.09
C LEU A 124 31.85 -8.97 21.69
N ASN A 125 32.40 -8.06 20.89
CA ASN A 125 32.61 -6.66 21.29
C ASN A 125 31.28 -5.91 21.48
N GLU A 126 30.31 -6.10 20.59
CA GLU A 126 28.96 -5.54 20.75
C GLU A 126 28.28 -6.09 22.01
N PHE A 127 28.42 -7.39 22.29
CA PHE A 127 27.88 -8.02 23.49
C PHE A 127 28.53 -7.48 24.77
N LYS A 128 29.86 -7.35 24.78
CA LYS A 128 30.61 -6.71 25.89
C LYS A 128 30.12 -5.29 26.15
N GLY A 129 29.93 -4.49 25.10
CA GLY A 129 29.38 -3.14 25.21
C GLY A 129 27.99 -3.13 25.82
N ALA A 130 27.09 -4.02 25.39
CA ALA A 130 25.75 -4.15 25.94
C ALA A 130 25.76 -4.56 27.44
N LEU A 131 26.63 -5.50 27.84
CA LEU A 131 26.80 -5.89 29.25
C LEU A 131 27.32 -4.73 30.12
N GLN A 132 28.24 -3.93 29.60
CA GLN A 132 28.73 -2.73 30.30
C GLN A 132 27.62 -1.70 30.51
N GLN A 133 26.80 -1.46 29.49
CA GLN A 133 25.64 -0.55 29.60
C GLN A 133 24.60 -1.08 30.59
N MET A 134 24.31 -2.38 30.56
CA MET A 134 23.41 -3.01 31.53
C MET A 134 23.93 -2.87 32.96
N LYS A 135 25.24 -3.04 33.18
CA LYS A 135 25.88 -2.83 34.48
C LYS A 135 25.69 -1.40 34.96
N ILE A 136 25.99 -0.41 34.11
CA ILE A 136 25.81 1.02 34.43
C ILE A 136 24.35 1.32 34.79
N ASN A 137 23.40 0.83 33.98
CA ASN A 137 21.97 1.05 34.20
C ASN A 137 21.48 0.40 35.50
N THR A 138 22.00 -0.78 35.85
CA THR A 138 21.64 -1.49 37.08
C THR A 138 22.17 -0.75 38.31
N THR A 139 23.45 -0.33 38.28
CA THR A 139 24.06 0.47 39.35
C THR A 139 23.31 1.79 39.55
N ARG A 140 23.02 2.50 38.46
CA ARG A 140 22.25 3.75 38.51
C ARG A 140 20.86 3.56 39.08
N LYS A 141 20.17 2.46 38.71
CA LYS A 141 18.84 2.14 39.23
C LYS A 141 18.89 1.75 40.71
N SER A 142 19.90 0.99 41.14
CA SER A 142 20.09 0.70 42.57
C SER A 142 20.40 1.94 43.39
N GLU A 143 21.24 2.85 42.88
CA GLU A 143 21.53 4.13 43.52
C GLU A 143 20.27 5.00 43.61
N MET A 144 19.47 5.06 42.53
CA MET A 144 18.20 5.78 42.52
C MET A 144 17.22 5.23 43.56
N ILE A 145 17.12 3.91 43.71
CA ILE A 145 16.26 3.26 44.72
C ILE A 145 16.77 3.55 46.13
N LEU A 146 18.09 3.50 46.36
CA LEU A 146 18.69 3.82 47.67
C LEU A 146 18.45 5.28 48.05
N ILE A 147 18.61 6.21 47.11
CA ILE A 147 18.33 7.63 47.33
C ILE A 147 16.83 7.84 47.59
N HIS A 148 15.94 7.19 46.83
CA HIS A 148 14.50 7.27 47.05
C HIS A 148 14.09 6.77 48.45
N ASN A 149 14.66 5.65 48.88
CA ASN A 149 14.42 5.07 50.21
C ASN A 149 15.05 5.90 51.35
N ALA A 150 16.17 6.58 51.10
CA ALA A 150 16.78 7.49 52.07
C ALA A 150 15.98 8.79 52.25
N ILE A 151 15.25 9.22 51.22
CA ILE A 151 14.40 10.43 51.25
C ILE A 151 13.02 10.14 51.87
N ASN A 152 12.50 8.90 51.76
CA ASN A 152 11.23 8.47 52.38
C ASN A 152 11.43 7.18 53.20
N PRO A 153 11.83 7.26 54.49
CA PRO A 153 12.25 6.09 55.27
C PRO A 153 11.12 5.19 55.81
N THR A 154 9.84 5.45 55.52
CA THR A 154 8.73 4.65 56.04
C THR A 154 8.28 3.56 55.08
N LEU A 155 8.90 2.37 55.18
CA LEU A 155 8.23 1.08 54.85
C LEU A 155 9.04 -0.20 55.21
N PHE A 156 9.89 -0.17 56.25
CA PHE A 156 10.62 -1.38 56.70
C PHE A 156 10.36 -1.84 58.15
N PHE A 157 9.50 -1.17 58.91
CA PHE A 157 9.08 -1.66 60.23
C PHE A 157 7.56 -1.60 60.37
N ALA A 158 6.87 -2.65 59.92
CA ALA A 158 5.50 -2.94 60.34
C ALA A 158 5.17 -4.40 60.05
N ASN A 159 5.88 -5.34 60.69
CA ASN A 159 5.29 -6.66 60.95
C ASN A 159 6.01 -7.39 62.09
N ASP A 160 5.92 -6.84 63.30
CA ASP A 160 6.10 -7.60 64.54
C ASP A 160 5.18 -6.99 65.60
N ASN A 161 3.95 -7.51 65.69
CA ASN A 161 3.17 -7.73 66.93
C ASN A 161 1.70 -7.99 66.62
N PHE A 162 1.31 -9.28 66.63
CA PHE A 162 0.02 -9.68 67.18
C PHE A 162 0.10 -11.12 67.72
N LEU A 163 0.47 -11.24 68.99
CA LEU A 163 0.03 -12.31 69.88
C LEU A 163 -0.58 -11.63 71.12
N ALA A 164 -1.90 -11.60 71.16
CA ALA A 164 -2.75 -11.63 72.36
C ALA A 164 -4.17 -11.99 71.92
#